data_AF-A0AAW8G7R7-F1
#
_entry.id   AF-A0AAW8G7R7-F1
#
_cell.length_a   1.000
_cell.length_b   1.000
_cell.length_c   1.000
_cell.angle_alpha   90.00
_cell.angle_beta   90.00
_cell.angle_gamma   90.00
#
_symmetry.space_group_name_H-M   'P 1'
#
loop_
_entity.id
_entity.type
_entity.pdbx_description
1 polymer ?
#
loop_
_entity_poly.entity_id
_entity_poly.type
_entity_poly.pdbx_seq_one_letter_code
_entity_poly.pdbx_strand_id
1 'polypeptide(L)'
;MDLKIKLEQLHQKVMGLKDQIGTEEATKNAFVMPFIQILGYDIFNPTEVIPEHVCDIGTKKGEKVDYVIRHNDQPIFIIECKHWKESADAHNSQLHRYYHVSKTRFGVLTNGIVYNFYTDLEKPNIMDEKPFFTIDIEDLKDSSIKILEKFTKKDYNLEEILDSAEALKYIKAIRKEFEKEIESPSDELVKLLVSRFFEKSITANRMVSFKEYTKKALTTSINESISFRLKSALSINEQIEKQEEPAKNNPIDDNSDPKIVTTEEEMEGFQIVKAILREKIPSPRIAYRDTLSYFGILLDDNNRKPLCRLHFNTSNKYLEVFHNGKEAGEKVLLNNLDEIYQYREQLHKTLELYT
;
A
#
# COMPACT_ATOMS: atom_id res chain seq x y z
N MET A 1 -7.23 -9.04 9.06
CA MET A 1 -8.26 -8.18 9.69
C MET A 1 -8.10 -8.13 11.21
N ASP A 2 -7.95 -9.27 11.89
CA ASP A 2 -7.73 -9.34 13.34
C ASP A 2 -6.40 -8.70 13.81
N LEU A 3 -5.29 -8.91 13.07
CA LEU A 3 -3.98 -8.35 13.42
C LEU A 3 -3.98 -6.81 13.46
N LYS A 4 -4.57 -6.17 12.44
CA LYS A 4 -4.63 -4.71 12.33
C LYS A 4 -5.34 -4.08 13.54
N ILE A 5 -6.50 -4.62 13.92
CA ILE A 5 -7.28 -4.13 15.06
C ILE A 5 -6.46 -4.23 16.36
N LYS A 6 -5.76 -5.34 16.57
CA LYS A 6 -4.91 -5.53 17.74
C LYS A 6 -3.73 -4.56 17.78
N LEU A 7 -3.11 -4.28 16.63
CA LEU A 7 -2.04 -3.28 16.52
C LEU A 7 -2.54 -1.86 16.76
N GLU A 8 -3.74 -1.52 16.29
CA GLU A 8 -4.40 -0.24 16.57
C GLU A 8 -4.71 -0.09 18.06
N GLN A 9 -5.14 -1.17 18.74
CA GLN A 9 -5.30 -1.17 20.20
C GLN A 9 -3.96 -0.97 20.92
N LEU A 10 -2.89 -1.61 20.44
CA LEU A 10 -1.55 -1.38 20.97
C LEU A 10 -1.10 0.08 20.78
N HIS A 11 -1.38 0.67 19.61
CA HIS A 11 -1.14 2.09 19.34
C HIS A 11 -1.83 3.00 20.37
N GLN A 12 -3.13 2.80 20.60
CA GLN A 12 -3.87 3.58 21.61
C GLN A 12 -3.27 3.42 23.01
N LYS A 13 -2.83 2.21 23.37
CA LYS A 13 -2.16 1.93 24.64
C LYS A 13 -0.82 2.65 24.75
N VAL A 14 0.00 2.63 23.69
CA VAL A 14 1.29 3.35 23.63
C VAL A 14 1.05 4.84 23.85
N MET A 15 0.12 5.45 23.10
CA MET A 15 -0.19 6.87 23.20
C MET A 15 -0.71 7.28 24.59
N GLY A 16 -1.52 6.43 25.23
CA GLY A 16 -2.07 6.72 26.56
C GLY A 16 -1.09 6.53 27.72
N LEU A 17 -0.09 5.65 27.59
CA LEU A 17 0.77 5.24 28.71
C LEU A 17 2.24 5.62 28.60
N LYS A 18 2.77 5.93 27.40
CA LYS A 18 4.23 6.12 27.23
C LYS A 18 4.80 7.19 28.17
N ASP A 19 4.11 8.32 28.32
CA ASP A 19 4.56 9.41 29.21
C ASP A 19 4.45 9.09 30.71
N GLN A 20 3.72 8.05 31.08
CA GLN A 20 3.53 7.60 32.46
C GLN A 20 4.56 6.54 32.89
N ILE A 21 5.23 5.90 31.93
CA ILE A 21 6.24 4.88 32.21
C ILE A 21 7.65 5.47 32.16
N GLY A 22 8.45 5.15 33.18
CA GLY A 22 9.80 5.72 33.37
C GLY A 22 10.94 4.71 33.29
N THR A 23 10.67 3.43 33.05
CA THR A 23 11.69 2.37 33.03
C THR A 23 11.60 1.53 31.76
N GLU A 24 12.73 0.93 31.37
CA GLU A 24 12.80 -0.02 30.28
C GLU A 24 11.91 -1.24 30.57
N GLU A 25 11.91 -1.71 31.82
CA GLU A 25 11.05 -2.82 32.26
C GLU A 25 9.56 -2.49 32.11
N ALA A 26 9.15 -1.26 32.39
CA ALA A 26 7.77 -0.83 32.12
C ALA A 26 7.49 -0.79 30.62
N THR A 27 8.46 -0.43 29.77
CA THR A 27 8.32 -0.46 28.31
C THR A 27 8.12 -1.88 27.80
N LYS A 28 8.93 -2.83 28.31
CA LYS A 28 8.83 -4.26 28.00
C LYS A 28 7.44 -4.81 28.33
N ASN A 29 6.98 -4.60 29.56
CA ASN A 29 5.69 -5.10 30.03
C ASN A 29 4.49 -4.40 29.36
N ALA A 30 4.55 -3.08 29.19
CA ALA A 30 3.42 -2.31 28.69
C ALA A 30 3.24 -2.41 27.18
N PHE A 31 4.32 -2.53 26.41
CA PHE A 31 4.31 -2.41 24.94
C PHE A 31 4.87 -3.64 24.22
N VAL A 32 6.05 -4.14 24.62
CA VAL A 32 6.71 -5.25 23.90
C VAL A 32 6.00 -6.59 24.13
N MET A 33 5.66 -6.95 25.36
CA MET A 33 4.94 -8.19 25.65
C MET A 33 3.58 -8.25 24.93
N PRO A 34 2.73 -7.21 24.94
CA PRO A 34 1.54 -7.18 24.12
C PRO A 34 1.82 -7.38 22.64
N PHE A 35 2.87 -6.77 22.07
CA PHE A 35 3.24 -6.99 20.68
C PHE A 35 3.56 -8.46 20.39
N ILE A 36 4.36 -9.11 21.25
CA ILE A 36 4.66 -10.54 21.14
C ILE A 36 3.38 -11.38 21.18
N GLN A 37 2.46 -11.05 22.09
CA GLN A 37 1.17 -11.73 22.21
C GLN A 37 0.29 -11.52 20.97
N ILE A 38 0.33 -10.33 20.36
CA ILE A 38 -0.41 -10.00 19.13
C ILE A 38 0.08 -10.85 17.95
N LEU A 39 1.37 -11.16 17.89
CA LEU A 39 1.92 -12.13 16.93
C LEU A 39 1.48 -13.57 17.19
N GLY A 40 0.83 -13.84 18.33
CA GLY A 40 0.27 -15.14 18.68
C GLY A 40 1.21 -16.05 19.48
N TYR A 41 2.35 -15.54 19.95
CA TYR A 41 3.24 -16.27 20.85
C TYR A 41 2.78 -16.12 22.30
N ASP A 42 2.83 -17.21 23.07
CA ASP A 42 2.34 -17.23 24.45
C ASP A 42 3.39 -16.66 25.43
N ILE A 43 3.17 -15.42 25.86
CA ILE A 43 4.02 -14.72 26.85
C ILE A 43 3.98 -15.34 28.26
N PHE A 44 3.00 -16.21 28.54
CA PHE A 44 2.90 -16.93 29.82
C PHE A 44 3.53 -18.32 29.76
N ASN A 45 3.93 -18.78 28.58
CA ASN A 45 4.66 -20.03 28.40
C ASN A 45 6.17 -19.73 28.34
N PRO A 46 6.93 -19.95 29.44
CA PRO A 46 8.36 -19.65 29.49
C PRO A 46 9.22 -20.60 28.65
N THR A 47 8.62 -21.60 27.99
CA THR A 47 9.31 -22.45 27.00
C THR A 47 9.18 -21.91 25.57
N GLU A 48 8.17 -21.07 25.34
CA GLU A 48 7.90 -20.44 24.05
C GLU A 48 8.46 -19.01 24.00
N VAL A 49 8.11 -18.18 24.99
CA VAL A 49 8.67 -16.84 25.15
C VAL A 49 9.56 -16.86 26.39
N ILE A 50 10.86 -16.99 26.18
CA ILE A 50 11.86 -17.13 27.24
C ILE A 50 12.41 -15.73 27.57
N PRO A 51 12.12 -15.16 28.76
CA PRO A 51 12.73 -13.92 29.19
C PRO A 51 14.18 -14.13 29.65
N GLU A 52 14.99 -13.07 29.58
CA GLU A 52 16.33 -13.03 30.18
C GLU A 52 17.25 -14.21 29.77
N HIS A 53 17.19 -14.62 28.49
CA HIS A 53 17.94 -15.77 28.01
C HIS A 53 19.45 -15.46 27.94
N VAL A 54 20.27 -16.34 28.51
CA VAL A 54 21.72 -16.16 28.59
C VAL A 54 22.37 -16.41 27.22
N CYS A 55 23.13 -15.43 26.74
CA CYS A 55 23.80 -15.41 25.43
C CYS A 55 25.31 -15.14 25.58
N ASP A 56 25.98 -15.93 26.42
CA ASP A 56 27.40 -15.74 26.74
C ASP A 56 28.34 -16.01 25.55
N ILE A 57 29.32 -15.12 25.32
CA ILE A 57 30.33 -15.25 24.25
C ILE A 57 31.74 -15.18 24.84
N GLY A 58 32.52 -16.23 24.60
CA GLY A 58 33.94 -16.26 24.93
C GLY A 58 34.18 -15.99 26.42
N THR A 59 34.81 -14.85 26.75
CA THR A 59 35.13 -14.43 28.12
C THR A 59 34.06 -13.53 28.77
N LYS A 60 33.06 -13.05 28.02
CA LYS A 60 31.95 -12.27 28.57
C LYS A 60 30.85 -13.21 29.07
N LYS A 61 30.73 -13.30 30.39
CA LYS A 61 29.73 -14.12 31.08
C LYS A 61 28.63 -13.26 31.68
N GLY A 62 27.40 -13.77 31.68
CA GLY A 62 26.21 -13.12 32.20
C GLY A 62 25.54 -12.15 31.23
N GLU A 63 25.85 -12.18 29.92
CA GLU A 63 25.08 -11.38 28.98
C GLU A 63 23.73 -12.06 28.71
N LYS A 64 22.65 -11.27 28.71
CA LYS A 64 21.28 -11.78 28.55
C LYS A 64 20.56 -10.96 27.50
N VAL A 65 19.81 -11.65 26.64
CA VAL A 65 18.84 -11.01 25.75
C VAL A 65 17.47 -10.99 26.42
N ASP A 66 16.68 -9.94 26.16
CA ASP A 66 15.43 -9.73 26.88
C ASP A 66 14.40 -10.81 26.61
N TYR A 67 14.21 -11.20 25.34
CA TYR A 67 13.34 -12.32 24.98
C TYR A 67 13.94 -13.19 23.89
N VAL A 68 13.71 -14.49 24.01
CA VAL A 68 13.85 -15.46 22.92
C VAL A 68 12.48 -16.05 22.64
N ILE A 69 12.06 -16.04 21.39
CA ILE A 69 10.83 -16.71 20.96
C ILE A 69 11.20 -18.01 20.28
N ARG A 70 10.58 -19.11 20.70
CA ARG A 70 10.72 -20.43 20.10
C ARG A 70 9.47 -20.83 19.33
N HIS A 71 9.68 -21.50 18.21
CA HIS A 71 8.63 -22.14 17.43
C HIS A 71 9.07 -23.58 17.14
N ASN A 72 8.25 -24.56 17.50
CA ASN A 72 8.59 -25.99 17.43
C ASN A 72 9.96 -26.31 18.07
N ASP A 73 10.17 -25.81 19.29
CA ASP A 73 11.42 -25.93 20.06
C ASP A 73 12.68 -25.33 19.40
N GLN A 74 12.56 -24.56 18.32
CA GLN A 74 13.70 -23.85 17.72
C GLN A 74 13.62 -22.35 18.01
N PRO A 75 14.72 -21.68 18.42
CA PRO A 75 14.72 -20.23 18.57
C PRO A 75 14.59 -19.55 17.20
N ILE A 76 13.58 -18.70 17.07
CA ILE A 76 13.26 -18.00 15.81
C ILE A 76 13.47 -16.49 15.89
N PHE A 77 13.25 -15.91 17.08
CA PHE A 77 13.53 -14.51 17.36
C PHE A 77 14.41 -14.38 18.59
N ILE A 78 15.30 -13.42 18.55
CA ILE A 78 15.82 -12.76 19.74
C ILE A 78 15.35 -11.31 19.73
N ILE A 79 14.95 -10.79 20.89
CA ILE A 79 14.41 -9.44 21.03
C ILE A 79 15.23 -8.71 22.09
N GLU A 80 15.86 -7.62 21.68
CA GLU A 80 16.50 -6.65 22.54
C GLU A 80 15.57 -5.44 22.65
N CYS A 81 15.30 -5.02 23.88
CA CYS A 81 14.43 -3.90 24.17
C CYS A 81 15.25 -2.69 24.63
N LYS A 82 14.64 -1.53 24.50
CA LYS A 82 15.11 -0.25 25.01
C LYS A 82 13.96 0.48 25.68
N HIS A 83 14.29 1.48 26.48
CA HIS A 83 13.31 2.43 26.99
C HIS A 83 12.62 3.14 25.82
N TRP A 84 11.31 3.41 25.90
CA TRP A 84 10.54 4.01 24.79
C TRP A 84 11.08 5.36 24.26
N LYS A 85 11.72 6.15 25.13
CA LYS A 85 12.40 7.40 24.77
C LYS A 85 13.71 7.23 24.01
N GLU A 86 14.29 6.03 24.03
CA GLU A 86 15.55 5.74 23.35
C GLU A 86 15.31 5.34 21.89
N SER A 87 16.30 5.61 21.04
CA SER A 87 16.28 5.16 19.65
C SER A 87 16.55 3.66 19.57
N ALA A 88 15.72 2.94 18.81
CA ALA A 88 15.91 1.53 18.50
C ALA A 88 16.93 1.32 17.35
N ASP A 89 18.15 1.84 17.49
CA ASP A 89 19.23 1.71 16.48
C ASP A 89 20.27 0.63 16.85
N ALA A 90 20.61 -0.22 15.89
CA ALA A 90 21.55 -1.32 16.06
C ALA A 90 23.01 -0.89 16.16
N HIS A 91 23.37 0.35 15.76
CA HIS A 91 24.76 0.83 15.67
C HIS A 91 25.60 0.66 16.95
N ASN A 92 24.97 0.56 18.13
CA ASN A 92 25.62 0.25 19.41
C ASN A 92 24.90 -0.86 20.20
N SER A 93 24.04 -1.62 19.54
CA SER A 93 23.20 -2.61 20.21
C SER A 93 23.99 -3.86 20.62
N GLN A 94 23.62 -4.43 21.76
CA GLN A 94 24.14 -5.72 22.21
C GLN A 94 23.63 -6.87 21.35
N LEU A 95 22.56 -6.62 20.57
CA LEU A 95 21.89 -7.57 19.70
C LEU A 95 22.84 -8.26 18.71
N HIS A 96 23.83 -7.56 18.14
CA HIS A 96 24.83 -8.18 17.24
C HIS A 96 25.58 -9.35 17.90
N ARG A 97 25.88 -9.23 19.20
CA ARG A 97 26.55 -10.29 19.95
C ARG A 97 25.59 -11.46 20.14
N TYR A 98 24.39 -11.19 20.65
CA TYR A 98 23.38 -12.21 20.94
C TYR A 98 22.95 -13.00 19.69
N TYR A 99 22.88 -12.32 18.55
CA TYR A 99 22.53 -12.95 17.28
C TYR A 99 23.49 -14.09 16.92
N HIS A 100 24.80 -13.86 17.06
CA HIS A 100 25.82 -14.84 16.69
C HIS A 100 25.78 -16.13 17.52
N VAL A 101 25.38 -16.05 18.80
CA VAL A 101 25.38 -17.18 19.75
C VAL A 101 24.06 -17.92 19.81
N SER A 102 22.95 -17.20 19.60
CA SER A 102 21.60 -17.73 19.77
C SER A 102 21.16 -18.70 18.66
N LYS A 103 21.89 -18.73 17.53
CA LYS A 103 21.53 -19.49 16.31
C LYS A 103 20.14 -19.16 15.77
N THR A 104 19.58 -18.03 16.18
CA THR A 104 18.33 -17.49 15.66
C THR A 104 18.51 -17.07 14.20
N ARG A 105 17.41 -17.00 13.45
CA ARG A 105 17.40 -16.40 12.11
C ARG A 105 16.99 -14.94 12.12
N PHE A 106 16.29 -14.48 13.16
CA PHE A 106 15.83 -13.11 13.25
C PHE A 106 16.22 -12.45 14.56
N GLY A 107 16.67 -11.21 14.46
CA GLY A 107 16.92 -10.32 15.59
C GLY A 107 15.94 -9.15 15.53
N VAL A 108 15.42 -8.74 16.68
CA VAL A 108 14.51 -7.60 16.79
C VAL A 108 15.08 -6.62 17.79
N LEU A 109 15.24 -5.36 17.39
CA LEU A 109 15.55 -4.27 18.31
C LEU A 109 14.32 -3.36 18.40
N THR A 110 13.85 -3.09 19.62
CA THR A 110 12.64 -2.30 19.81
C THR A 110 12.69 -1.41 21.05
N ASN A 111 11.99 -0.29 20.98
CA ASN A 111 11.67 0.56 22.14
C ASN A 111 10.18 0.48 22.52
N GLY A 112 9.47 -0.55 22.03
CA GLY A 112 8.03 -0.72 22.21
C GLY A 112 7.15 0.05 21.22
N ILE A 113 7.71 1.05 20.52
CA ILE A 113 7.03 1.87 19.50
C ILE A 113 7.51 1.48 18.10
N VAL A 114 8.83 1.44 17.91
CA VAL A 114 9.46 1.03 16.65
C VAL A 114 10.05 -0.36 16.85
N TYR A 115 9.80 -1.26 15.90
CA TYR A 115 10.33 -2.62 15.87
C TYR A 115 11.16 -2.80 14.61
N ASN A 116 12.47 -2.93 14.78
CA ASN A 116 13.42 -3.14 13.69
C ASN A 116 13.79 -4.62 13.62
N PHE A 117 13.48 -5.26 12.48
CA PHE A 117 13.75 -6.67 12.21
C PHE A 117 15.04 -6.80 11.38
N TYR A 118 15.92 -7.67 11.86
CA TYR A 118 17.24 -7.95 11.30
C TYR A 118 17.38 -9.45 11.00
N THR A 119 18.23 -9.76 10.04
CA THR A 119 18.55 -11.12 9.59
C THR A 119 20.01 -11.14 9.13
N ASP A 120 20.49 -12.30 8.69
CA ASP A 120 21.86 -12.57 8.26
C ASP A 120 21.99 -12.82 6.74
N LEU A 121 21.43 -11.92 5.92
CA LEU A 121 21.41 -12.09 4.47
C LEU A 121 22.79 -11.89 3.82
N GLU A 122 23.66 -11.07 4.41
CA GLU A 122 25.00 -10.83 3.83
C GLU A 122 25.99 -11.93 4.15
N LYS A 123 26.00 -12.36 5.40
CA LYS A 123 26.94 -13.34 5.90
C LYS A 123 26.22 -14.24 6.90
N PRO A 124 26.24 -15.57 6.71
CA PRO A 124 25.61 -16.50 7.64
C PRO A 124 26.05 -16.26 9.08
N ASN A 125 25.08 -16.21 9.99
CA ASN A 125 25.29 -16.01 11.43
C ASN A 125 25.99 -14.68 11.80
N ILE A 126 25.92 -13.67 10.93
CA ILE A 126 26.32 -12.29 11.21
C ILE A 126 25.13 -11.40 10.84
N MET A 127 24.56 -10.74 11.86
CA MET A 127 23.42 -9.85 11.67
C MET A 127 23.79 -8.67 10.75
N ASP A 128 22.97 -8.43 9.73
CA ASP A 128 23.08 -7.28 8.84
C ASP A 128 23.05 -5.96 9.65
N GLU A 129 23.80 -4.94 9.21
CA GLU A 129 23.86 -3.64 9.91
C GLU A 129 22.52 -2.88 9.88
N LYS A 130 21.70 -3.13 8.86
CA LYS A 130 20.43 -2.42 8.63
C LYS A 130 19.25 -3.37 8.74
N PRO A 131 18.14 -2.92 9.33
CA PRO A 131 16.93 -3.73 9.35
C PRO A 131 16.38 -3.87 7.93
N PHE A 132 15.93 -5.07 7.60
CA PHE A 132 15.24 -5.36 6.34
C PHE A 132 13.75 -4.94 6.42
N PHE A 133 13.19 -4.95 7.63
CA PHE A 133 11.82 -4.55 7.89
C PHE A 133 11.73 -3.73 9.18
N THR A 134 10.92 -2.68 9.15
CA THR A 134 10.63 -1.82 10.29
C THR A 134 9.13 -1.59 10.35
N ILE A 135 8.53 -1.77 11.52
CA ILE A 135 7.17 -1.35 11.80
C ILE A 135 7.17 -0.31 12.92
N ASP A 136 6.42 0.75 12.69
CA ASP A 136 6.18 1.83 13.64
C ASP A 136 4.73 1.75 14.11
N ILE A 137 4.53 1.57 15.41
CA ILE A 137 3.20 1.50 16.01
C ILE A 137 2.50 2.86 15.96
N GLU A 138 3.21 3.98 15.86
CA GLU A 138 2.63 5.32 15.70
C GLU A 138 2.23 5.61 14.24
N ASP A 139 2.87 4.97 13.26
CA ASP A 139 2.61 5.11 11.82
C ASP A 139 2.38 3.73 11.17
N LEU A 140 1.24 3.12 11.50
CA LEU A 140 0.86 1.80 10.99
C LEU A 140 0.41 1.87 9.53
N LYS A 141 1.29 1.39 8.64
CA LYS A 141 0.99 1.23 7.21
C LYS A 141 0.45 -0.15 6.90
N ASP A 142 -0.61 -0.24 6.09
CA ASP A 142 -1.21 -1.52 5.69
C ASP A 142 -0.18 -2.46 5.01
N SER A 143 0.78 -1.91 4.26
CA SER A 143 1.86 -2.70 3.66
C SER A 143 2.78 -3.32 4.70
N SER A 144 3.08 -2.59 5.79
CA SER A 144 3.89 -3.10 6.89
C SER A 144 3.16 -4.16 7.69
N ILE A 145 1.86 -4.00 7.91
CA ILE A 145 1.02 -5.01 8.59
C ILE A 145 1.01 -6.32 7.80
N LYS A 146 0.85 -6.27 6.48
CA LYS A 146 0.91 -7.47 5.62
C LYS A 146 2.24 -8.20 5.69
N ILE A 147 3.35 -7.46 5.83
CA ILE A 147 4.67 -8.08 6.03
C ILE A 147 4.73 -8.72 7.42
N LEU A 148 4.23 -8.02 8.45
CA LEU A 148 4.22 -8.51 9.83
C LEU A 148 3.36 -9.77 10.00
N GLU A 149 2.29 -9.97 9.21
CA GLU A 149 1.46 -11.19 9.24
C GLU A 149 2.31 -12.46 9.10
N LYS A 150 3.39 -12.43 8.28
CA LYS A 150 4.32 -13.55 8.10
C LYS A 150 5.11 -13.91 9.36
N PHE A 151 5.22 -13.00 10.32
CA PHE A 151 5.93 -13.22 11.59
C PHE A 151 5.00 -13.77 12.68
N THR A 152 3.70 -13.84 12.43
CA THR A 152 2.75 -14.43 13.37
C THR A 152 2.98 -15.92 13.51
N LYS A 153 2.71 -16.48 14.69
CA LYS A 153 2.90 -17.91 14.98
C LYS A 153 2.19 -18.82 13.97
N LYS A 154 1.04 -18.38 13.45
CA LYS A 154 0.20 -19.14 12.51
C LYS A 154 0.80 -19.20 11.11
N ASP A 155 1.31 -18.06 10.62
CA ASP A 155 1.76 -17.90 9.24
C ASP A 155 3.31 -17.90 9.14
N TYR A 156 4.00 -18.27 10.23
CA TYR A 156 5.45 -18.32 10.27
C TYR A 156 6.02 -19.38 9.31
N ASN A 157 6.75 -18.90 8.31
CA ASN A 157 7.55 -19.73 7.42
C ASN A 157 8.92 -19.08 7.21
N LEU A 158 9.98 -19.75 7.70
CA LEU A 158 11.34 -19.22 7.65
C LEU A 158 11.79 -18.88 6.22
N GLU A 159 11.56 -19.77 5.26
CA GLU A 159 12.02 -19.59 3.88
C GLU A 159 11.30 -18.39 3.23
N GLU A 160 9.98 -18.31 3.36
CA GLU A 160 9.20 -17.20 2.81
C GLU A 160 9.55 -15.84 3.43
N ILE A 161 9.87 -15.82 4.74
CA ILE A 161 10.29 -14.59 5.42
C ILE A 161 11.67 -14.17 4.91
N LEU A 162 12.61 -15.11 4.74
CA LEU A 162 13.96 -14.80 4.23
C LEU A 162 13.91 -14.29 2.78
N ASP A 163 13.13 -14.92 1.91
CA ASP A 163 12.92 -14.46 0.53
C ASP A 163 12.31 -13.06 0.51
N SER A 164 11.35 -12.80 1.41
CA SER A 164 10.74 -11.48 1.56
C SER A 164 11.75 -10.45 2.06
N ALA A 165 12.61 -10.83 3.01
CA ALA A 165 13.64 -9.96 3.56
C ALA A 165 14.66 -9.57 2.48
N GLU A 166 15.09 -10.53 1.66
CA GLU A 166 15.99 -10.29 0.53
C GLU A 166 15.36 -9.35 -0.50
N ALA A 167 14.12 -9.61 -0.89
CA ALA A 167 13.38 -8.73 -1.81
C ALA A 167 13.24 -7.31 -1.24
N LEU A 168 12.85 -7.16 0.03
CA LEU A 168 12.70 -5.86 0.69
C LEU A 168 14.02 -5.09 0.77
N LYS A 169 15.13 -5.78 1.04
CA LYS A 169 16.48 -5.21 1.04
C LYS A 169 16.81 -4.59 -0.32
N TYR A 170 16.61 -5.35 -1.40
CA TYR A 170 16.89 -4.87 -2.75
C TYR A 170 15.93 -3.77 -3.21
N ILE A 171 14.62 -3.90 -2.95
CA ILE A 171 13.64 -2.86 -3.26
C ILE A 171 13.99 -1.54 -2.57
N LYS A 172 14.39 -1.59 -1.29
CA LYS A 172 14.80 -0.41 -0.51
C LYS A 172 16.07 0.22 -1.09
N ALA A 173 17.06 -0.59 -1.48
CA ALA A 173 18.30 -0.12 -2.10
C ALA A 173 18.02 0.55 -3.47
N ILE A 174 17.24 -0.10 -4.33
CA ILE A 174 16.85 0.42 -5.65
C ILE A 174 16.09 1.73 -5.49
N ARG A 175 15.10 1.79 -4.59
CA ARG A 175 14.33 3.00 -4.33
C ARG A 175 15.23 4.16 -3.91
N LYS A 176 16.19 3.91 -3.02
CA LYS A 176 17.14 4.93 -2.57
C LYS A 176 17.98 5.48 -3.73
N GLU A 177 18.50 4.63 -4.61
CA GLU A 177 19.25 5.10 -5.78
C GLU A 177 18.36 5.83 -6.78
N PHE A 178 17.11 5.37 -6.98
CA PHE A 178 16.13 6.07 -7.81
C PHE A 178 15.76 7.46 -7.28
N GLU A 179 15.63 7.61 -5.96
CA GLU A 179 15.38 8.91 -5.32
C GLU A 179 16.55 9.89 -5.57
N LYS A 180 17.80 9.43 -5.53
CA LYS A 180 18.96 10.26 -5.91
C LYS A 180 18.91 10.67 -7.38
N GLU A 181 18.52 9.77 -8.27
CA GLU A 181 18.38 10.04 -9.69
C GLU A 181 17.26 11.07 -9.98
N ILE A 182 16.18 11.08 -9.21
CA ILE A 182 15.14 12.13 -9.30
C ILE A 182 15.71 13.49 -8.91
N GLU A 183 16.47 13.55 -7.79
CA GLU A 183 17.03 14.80 -7.28
C GLU A 183 18.13 15.36 -8.19
N SER A 184 19.00 14.48 -8.69
CA SER A 184 20.14 14.81 -9.54
C SER A 184 20.37 13.69 -10.56
N PRO A 185 19.71 13.76 -11.74
CA PRO A 185 19.84 12.73 -12.77
C PRO A 185 21.29 12.55 -13.24
N SER A 186 21.76 11.30 -13.25
CA SER A 186 23.08 10.92 -13.77
C SER A 186 23.12 10.96 -15.30
N ASP A 187 24.33 11.03 -15.86
CA ASP A 187 24.53 10.92 -17.32
C ASP A 187 23.95 9.61 -17.88
N GLU A 188 24.01 8.53 -17.11
CA GLU A 188 23.51 7.21 -17.51
C GLU A 188 21.99 7.20 -17.64
N LEU A 189 21.27 7.72 -16.63
CA LEU A 189 19.81 7.83 -16.68
C LEU A 189 19.36 8.76 -17.81
N VAL A 190 20.03 9.90 -17.98
CA VAL A 190 19.70 10.84 -19.06
C VAL A 190 19.91 10.18 -20.43
N LYS A 191 21.03 9.48 -20.64
CA LYS A 191 21.27 8.74 -21.90
C LYS A 191 20.21 7.66 -22.12
N LEU A 192 19.84 6.90 -21.09
CA LEU A 192 18.83 5.84 -21.16
C LEU A 192 17.46 6.38 -21.63
N LEU A 193 17.04 7.54 -21.14
CA LEU A 193 15.76 8.15 -21.50
C LEU A 193 15.82 8.86 -22.85
N VAL A 194 16.86 9.67 -23.08
CA VAL A 194 16.98 10.52 -24.27
C VAL A 194 17.23 9.70 -25.54
N SER A 195 18.01 8.62 -25.46
CA SER A 195 18.29 7.75 -26.61
C SER A 195 17.04 7.10 -27.23
N ARG A 196 15.91 7.05 -26.51
CA ARG A 196 14.64 6.48 -27.00
C ARG A 196 13.91 7.39 -28.00
N PHE A 197 14.26 8.68 -28.05
CA PHE A 197 13.59 9.64 -28.94
C PHE A 197 14.55 10.63 -29.64
N PHE A 198 15.82 10.68 -29.23
CA PHE A 198 16.81 11.59 -29.76
C PHE A 198 17.94 10.81 -30.43
N GLU A 199 17.92 10.79 -31.76
CA GLU A 199 18.80 9.93 -32.58
C GLU A 199 20.25 10.46 -32.73
N LYS A 200 20.50 11.73 -32.41
CA LYS A 200 21.83 12.32 -32.55
C LYS A 200 22.68 12.05 -31.32
N SER A 201 24.01 11.97 -31.53
CA SER A 201 24.96 11.91 -30.43
C SER A 201 24.77 13.09 -29.46
N ILE A 202 24.79 12.79 -28.16
CA ILE A 202 24.60 13.78 -27.11
C ILE A 202 25.98 14.40 -26.79
N THR A 203 26.17 15.65 -27.21
CA THR A 203 27.37 16.43 -26.87
C THR A 203 27.35 16.89 -25.41
N ALA A 204 28.51 17.29 -24.85
CA ALA A 204 28.61 17.76 -23.48
C ALA A 204 27.64 18.93 -23.17
N ASN A 205 27.58 19.94 -24.05
CA ASN A 205 26.65 21.06 -23.86
C ASN A 205 25.18 20.61 -23.90
N ARG A 206 24.85 19.66 -24.78
CA ARG A 206 23.48 19.15 -24.89
C ARG A 206 23.11 18.24 -23.72
N MET A 207 24.08 17.54 -23.14
CA MET A 207 23.92 16.74 -21.92
C MET A 207 23.48 17.61 -20.74
N VAL A 208 24.08 18.79 -20.58
CA VAL A 208 23.69 19.74 -19.52
C VAL A 208 22.21 20.12 -19.64
N SER A 209 21.75 20.51 -20.84
CA SER A 209 20.34 20.83 -21.06
C SER A 209 19.42 19.63 -20.83
N PHE A 210 19.81 18.44 -21.31
CA PHE A 210 19.01 17.23 -21.11
C PHE A 210 18.94 16.79 -19.65
N LYS A 211 19.97 17.04 -18.83
CA LYS A 211 19.91 16.84 -17.38
C LYS A 211 18.85 17.72 -16.73
N GLU A 212 18.83 19.01 -17.06
CA GLU A 212 17.81 19.93 -16.55
C GLU A 212 16.40 19.52 -16.98
N TYR A 213 16.22 19.16 -18.25
CA TYR A 213 14.93 18.70 -18.76
C TYR A 213 14.49 17.39 -18.09
N THR A 214 15.40 16.45 -17.88
CA THR A 214 15.12 15.18 -17.20
C THR A 214 14.72 15.42 -15.75
N LYS A 215 15.47 16.24 -15.02
CA LYS A 215 15.15 16.61 -13.63
C LYS A 215 13.76 17.24 -13.55
N LYS A 216 13.47 18.20 -14.44
CA LYS A 216 12.17 18.87 -14.50
C LYS A 216 11.04 17.88 -14.79
N ALA A 217 11.20 17.01 -15.79
CA ALA A 217 10.21 16.00 -16.14
C ALA A 217 9.93 15.01 -14.99
N LEU A 218 10.97 14.48 -14.34
CA LEU A 218 10.82 13.58 -13.20
C LEU A 218 10.13 14.25 -12.02
N THR A 219 10.55 15.47 -11.66
CA THR A 219 9.94 16.26 -10.57
C THR A 219 8.47 16.56 -10.86
N THR A 220 8.16 17.02 -12.07
CA THR A 220 6.78 17.31 -12.48
C THR A 220 5.92 16.05 -12.42
N SER A 221 6.40 14.90 -12.91
CA SER A 221 5.64 13.65 -12.88
C SER A 221 5.27 13.21 -11.45
N ILE A 222 6.19 13.39 -10.49
CA ILE A 222 5.92 13.09 -9.08
C ILE A 222 4.91 14.07 -8.50
N ASN A 223 5.06 15.37 -8.76
CA ASN A 223 4.13 16.40 -8.27
C ASN A 223 2.72 16.23 -8.84
N GLU A 224 2.60 15.85 -10.11
CA GLU A 224 1.33 15.52 -10.74
C GLU A 224 0.71 14.28 -10.09
N SER A 225 1.50 13.24 -9.82
CA SER A 225 1.04 12.03 -9.13
C SER A 225 0.55 12.31 -7.70
N ILE A 226 1.25 13.18 -6.96
CA ILE A 226 0.84 13.61 -5.61
C ILE A 226 -0.44 14.44 -5.70
N SER A 227 -0.48 15.40 -6.63
CA SER A 227 -1.66 16.27 -6.83
C SER A 227 -2.88 15.45 -7.22
N PHE A 228 -2.70 14.44 -8.08
CA PHE A 228 -3.76 13.51 -8.44
C PHE A 228 -4.27 12.76 -7.21
N ARG A 229 -3.39 12.15 -6.42
CA ARG A 229 -3.77 11.43 -5.18
C ARG A 229 -4.44 12.34 -4.14
N LEU A 230 -3.96 13.56 -3.95
CA LEU A 230 -4.57 14.55 -3.04
C LEU A 230 -5.95 14.97 -3.52
N LYS A 231 -6.11 15.26 -4.82
CA LYS A 231 -7.42 15.57 -5.40
C LYS A 231 -8.38 14.39 -5.23
N SER A 232 -7.94 13.16 -5.47
CA SER A 232 -8.74 11.95 -5.24
C SER A 232 -9.14 11.81 -3.77
N ALA A 233 -8.22 12.02 -2.83
CA ALA A 233 -8.52 11.93 -1.39
C ALA A 233 -9.46 13.06 -0.90
N LEU A 234 -9.29 14.29 -1.40
CA LEU A 234 -10.16 15.43 -1.07
C LEU A 234 -11.56 15.29 -1.65
N SER A 235 -11.69 14.74 -2.85
CA SER A 235 -13.01 14.46 -3.44
C SER A 235 -13.76 13.34 -2.70
N ILE A 236 -13.04 12.41 -2.06
CA ILE A 236 -13.62 11.45 -1.11
C ILE A 236 -14.10 12.16 0.17
N ASN A 237 -13.32 13.09 0.74
CA ASN A 237 -13.72 13.85 1.94
C ASN A 237 -14.87 14.84 1.68
N GLU A 238 -14.91 15.49 0.51
CA GLU A 238 -16.03 16.38 0.14
C GLU A 238 -17.35 15.62 -0.07
N GLN A 239 -17.32 14.33 -0.42
CA GLN A 239 -18.51 13.50 -0.45
C GLN A 239 -18.99 13.10 0.96
N ILE A 240 -18.09 13.09 1.95
CA ILE A 240 -18.40 12.78 3.35
C ILE A 240 -18.93 14.02 4.09
N GLU A 241 -18.41 15.22 3.81
CA GLU A 241 -18.87 16.47 4.44
C GLU A 241 -20.17 17.05 3.83
N LYS A 242 -20.61 16.58 2.65
CA LYS A 242 -21.86 17.07 1.99
C LYS A 242 -23.15 16.39 2.46
N GLN A 243 -23.13 15.59 3.54
CA GLN A 243 -24.36 14.98 4.08
C GLN A 243 -25.10 15.81 5.15
N GLU A 244 -24.61 16.98 5.57
CA GLU A 244 -25.37 17.88 6.44
C GLU A 244 -25.53 19.30 5.84
N GLU A 245 -26.79 19.65 5.60
CA GLU A 245 -27.40 20.93 5.17
C GLU A 245 -27.68 21.21 3.67
N PRO A 246 -28.85 21.84 3.36
CA PRO A 246 -29.42 21.86 2.02
C PRO A 246 -28.91 23.01 1.16
N ALA A 247 -28.83 22.71 -0.13
CA ALA A 247 -28.28 23.51 -1.22
C ALA A 247 -28.78 24.96 -1.30
N LYS A 248 -27.83 25.89 -1.51
CA LYS A 248 -28.05 27.12 -2.27
C LYS A 248 -27.08 27.18 -3.45
N ASN A 249 -27.69 27.28 -4.63
CA ASN A 249 -27.05 27.38 -5.93
C ASN A 249 -26.18 28.63 -6.06
N ASN A 250 -24.98 28.48 -6.61
CA ASN A 250 -24.41 29.43 -7.56
C ASN A 250 -23.57 28.66 -8.60
N PRO A 251 -23.46 29.17 -9.85
CA PRO A 251 -22.88 28.44 -10.97
C PRO A 251 -21.35 28.51 -10.95
N ILE A 252 -20.69 27.40 -11.29
CA ILE A 252 -19.24 27.33 -11.48
C ILE A 252 -18.94 27.49 -12.97
N ASP A 253 -17.98 28.36 -13.23
CA ASP A 253 -17.43 28.79 -14.52
C ASP A 253 -16.66 27.64 -15.20
N ASP A 254 -17.01 27.37 -16.46
CA ASP A 254 -16.40 26.38 -17.35
C ASP A 254 -15.08 26.93 -17.89
N ASN A 255 -13.94 26.28 -17.60
CA ASN A 255 -12.75 26.31 -18.45
C ASN A 255 -11.69 25.27 -18.01
N SER A 256 -11.79 24.06 -18.55
CA SER A 256 -10.63 23.19 -18.76
C SER A 256 -10.89 22.29 -19.95
N ASP A 257 -10.00 22.33 -20.95
CA ASP A 257 -10.07 21.51 -22.17
C ASP A 257 -10.35 20.03 -21.85
N PRO A 258 -11.34 19.40 -22.50
CA PRO A 258 -11.78 18.07 -22.12
C PRO A 258 -10.80 17.03 -22.69
N LYS A 259 -9.99 16.43 -21.81
CA LYS A 259 -9.26 15.20 -22.11
C LYS A 259 -10.16 14.01 -21.78
N ILE A 260 -10.24 13.02 -22.67
CA ILE A 260 -10.90 11.74 -22.40
C ILE A 260 -10.10 11.05 -21.28
N VAL A 261 -10.69 10.98 -20.08
CA VAL A 261 -10.11 10.31 -18.92
C VAL A 261 -11.15 9.34 -18.40
N THR A 262 -10.89 8.05 -18.60
CA THR A 262 -11.75 7.00 -18.02
C THR A 262 -11.60 7.02 -16.51
N THR A 263 -12.66 7.38 -15.82
CA THR A 263 -12.71 7.49 -14.36
C THR A 263 -12.94 6.13 -13.70
N GLU A 264 -12.55 5.99 -12.42
CA GLU A 264 -12.84 4.78 -11.64
C GLU A 264 -14.36 4.54 -11.50
N GLU A 265 -15.14 5.63 -11.43
CA GLU A 265 -16.59 5.59 -11.36
C GLU A 265 -17.24 5.05 -12.64
N GLU A 266 -16.75 5.44 -13.82
CA GLU A 266 -17.19 4.85 -15.10
C GLU A 266 -16.83 3.37 -15.19
N MET A 267 -15.67 2.99 -14.67
CA MET A 267 -15.26 1.58 -14.61
C MET A 267 -16.13 0.76 -13.65
N GLU A 268 -16.53 1.33 -12.52
CA GLU A 268 -17.46 0.69 -11.57
C GLU A 268 -18.85 0.52 -12.19
N GLY A 269 -19.40 1.59 -12.77
CA GLY A 269 -20.67 1.52 -13.52
C GLY A 269 -20.61 0.50 -14.66
N PHE A 270 -19.48 0.42 -15.37
CA PHE A 270 -19.24 -0.62 -16.36
C PHE A 270 -19.28 -2.03 -15.76
N GLN A 271 -18.65 -2.28 -14.61
CA GLN A 271 -18.71 -3.60 -13.97
C GLN A 271 -20.13 -3.98 -13.56
N ILE A 272 -20.93 -3.02 -13.07
CA ILE A 272 -22.34 -3.27 -12.71
C ILE A 272 -23.14 -3.67 -13.94
N VAL A 273 -23.08 -2.87 -15.01
CA VAL A 273 -23.77 -3.17 -16.28
C VAL A 273 -23.28 -4.51 -16.86
N LYS A 274 -21.98 -4.76 -16.80
CA LYS A 274 -21.37 -6.00 -17.27
C LYS A 274 -21.84 -7.21 -16.46
N ALA A 275 -21.95 -7.08 -15.14
CA ALA A 275 -22.47 -8.13 -14.27
C ALA A 275 -23.91 -8.49 -14.63
N ILE A 276 -24.76 -7.49 -14.86
CA ILE A 276 -26.15 -7.68 -15.30
C ILE A 276 -26.20 -8.41 -16.64
N LEU A 277 -25.51 -7.89 -17.66
CA LEU A 277 -25.59 -8.45 -19.02
C LEU A 277 -24.95 -9.84 -19.14
N ARG A 278 -24.01 -10.18 -18.26
CA ARG A 278 -23.40 -11.53 -18.20
C ARG A 278 -24.39 -12.64 -17.87
N GLU A 279 -25.58 -12.31 -17.37
CA GLU A 279 -26.67 -13.28 -17.18
C GLU A 279 -27.22 -13.82 -18.51
N LYS A 280 -26.99 -13.11 -19.63
CA LYS A 280 -27.50 -13.47 -20.97
C LYS A 280 -26.41 -13.70 -22.02
N ILE A 281 -25.25 -13.05 -21.89
CA ILE A 281 -24.15 -13.16 -22.87
C ILE A 281 -22.77 -13.32 -22.22
N PRO A 282 -21.80 -13.93 -22.91
CA PRO A 282 -20.43 -14.01 -22.41
C PRO A 282 -19.76 -12.64 -22.24
N SER A 283 -18.95 -12.52 -21.18
CA SER A 283 -18.16 -11.33 -20.84
C SER A 283 -17.37 -10.69 -22.01
N PRO A 284 -16.72 -11.45 -22.93
CA PRO A 284 -15.96 -10.86 -24.04
C PRO A 284 -16.79 -10.07 -25.04
N ARG A 285 -18.11 -10.28 -25.08
CA ARG A 285 -19.03 -9.57 -25.98
C ARG A 285 -19.43 -8.19 -25.44
N ILE A 286 -19.07 -7.85 -24.21
CA ILE A 286 -19.42 -6.59 -23.57
C ILE A 286 -18.17 -5.72 -23.52
N ALA A 287 -18.09 -4.75 -24.41
CA ALA A 287 -16.98 -3.81 -24.53
C ALA A 287 -17.40 -2.42 -24.05
N TYR A 288 -16.43 -1.57 -23.75
CA TYR A 288 -16.65 -0.16 -23.47
C TYR A 288 -15.81 0.72 -24.38
N ARG A 289 -16.29 1.94 -24.63
CA ARG A 289 -15.55 3.01 -25.31
C ARG A 289 -15.82 4.32 -24.62
N ASP A 290 -14.75 4.96 -24.19
CA ASP A 290 -14.80 6.25 -23.54
C ASP A 290 -14.80 7.37 -24.59
N THR A 291 -15.65 8.38 -24.37
CA THR A 291 -15.78 9.55 -25.23
C THR A 291 -15.92 10.80 -24.38
N LEU A 292 -15.62 11.97 -24.95
CA LEU A 292 -15.71 13.25 -24.23
C LEU A 292 -17.10 13.51 -23.62
N SER A 293 -18.16 12.96 -24.21
CA SER A 293 -19.54 13.25 -23.80
C SER A 293 -20.17 12.17 -22.92
N TYR A 294 -19.67 10.93 -22.97
CA TYR A 294 -20.21 9.80 -22.22
C TYR A 294 -19.29 8.58 -22.31
N PHE A 295 -19.45 7.67 -21.36
CA PHE A 295 -18.86 6.35 -21.38
C PHE A 295 -19.81 5.34 -22.02
N GLY A 296 -19.47 4.82 -23.20
CA GLY A 296 -20.33 3.94 -23.98
C GLY A 296 -20.09 2.47 -23.69
N ILE A 297 -21.16 1.70 -23.47
CA ILE A 297 -21.11 0.24 -23.31
C ILE A 297 -21.77 -0.41 -24.53
N LEU A 298 -21.04 -1.30 -25.20
CA LEU A 298 -21.34 -1.78 -26.55
C LEU A 298 -21.31 -3.31 -26.63
N LEU A 299 -22.20 -3.88 -27.44
CA LEU A 299 -22.16 -5.30 -27.78
C LEU A 299 -21.15 -5.53 -28.93
N ASP A 300 -20.25 -6.49 -28.75
CA ASP A 300 -19.22 -6.91 -29.70
C ASP A 300 -18.32 -5.76 -30.20
N ASP A 301 -18.04 -4.79 -29.32
CA ASP A 301 -17.26 -3.57 -29.63
C ASP A 301 -17.76 -2.80 -30.87
N ASN A 302 -19.09 -2.84 -31.10
CA ASN A 302 -19.72 -2.27 -32.27
C ASN A 302 -20.57 -1.03 -31.93
N ASN A 303 -20.17 0.14 -32.46
CA ASN A 303 -20.90 1.41 -32.29
C ASN A 303 -22.36 1.37 -32.81
N ARG A 304 -22.72 0.38 -33.63
CA ARG A 304 -24.11 0.16 -34.09
C ARG A 304 -24.96 -0.60 -33.08
N LYS A 305 -24.36 -1.20 -32.06
CA LYS A 305 -25.03 -2.01 -31.03
C LYS A 305 -24.76 -1.48 -29.61
N PRO A 306 -25.15 -0.23 -29.27
CA PRO A 306 -25.00 0.28 -27.91
C PRO A 306 -25.97 -0.40 -26.95
N LEU A 307 -25.44 -0.86 -25.81
CA LEU A 307 -26.21 -1.47 -24.72
C LEU A 307 -26.71 -0.40 -23.74
N CYS A 308 -25.86 0.57 -23.39
CA CYS A 308 -26.23 1.77 -22.65
C CYS A 308 -25.09 2.81 -22.71
N ARG A 309 -25.32 4.00 -22.16
CA ARG A 309 -24.28 5.01 -21.94
C ARG A 309 -24.33 5.53 -20.51
N LEU A 310 -23.17 5.78 -19.93
CA LEU A 310 -23.03 6.42 -18.63
C LEU A 310 -22.60 7.88 -18.86
N HIS A 311 -23.40 8.83 -18.37
CA HIS A 311 -23.11 10.26 -18.44
C HIS A 311 -22.68 10.72 -17.05
N PHE A 312 -21.42 10.45 -16.70
CA PHE A 312 -20.85 10.77 -15.38
C PHE A 312 -19.98 12.03 -15.41
N ASN A 313 -19.88 12.69 -16.57
CA ASN A 313 -19.05 13.88 -16.80
C ASN A 313 -19.66 15.16 -16.19
N THR A 314 -20.82 15.08 -15.53
CA THR A 314 -21.52 16.21 -14.90
C THR A 314 -21.94 15.88 -13.47
N SER A 315 -22.25 16.90 -12.67
CA SER A 315 -22.68 16.74 -11.27
C SER A 315 -23.89 15.80 -11.11
N ASN A 316 -24.79 15.81 -12.09
CA ASN A 316 -25.89 14.85 -12.19
C ASN A 316 -25.45 13.67 -13.04
N LYS A 317 -25.63 12.45 -12.53
CA LYS A 317 -25.25 11.21 -13.19
C LYS A 317 -26.45 10.64 -13.92
N TYR A 318 -26.27 10.25 -15.17
CA TYR A 318 -27.35 9.62 -15.93
C TYR A 318 -26.95 8.29 -16.53
N LEU A 319 -27.87 7.33 -16.49
CA LEU A 319 -27.85 6.13 -17.32
C LEU A 319 -28.75 6.38 -18.53
N GLU A 320 -28.21 6.22 -19.74
CA GLU A 320 -29.00 6.20 -20.97
C GLU A 320 -29.23 4.76 -21.41
N VAL A 321 -30.49 4.31 -21.37
CA VAL A 321 -30.91 2.96 -21.80
C VAL A 321 -31.60 3.02 -23.17
N PHE A 322 -31.44 1.96 -23.98
CA PHE A 322 -31.95 1.91 -25.35
C PHE A 322 -33.03 0.85 -25.56
N HIS A 323 -33.84 0.56 -24.54
CA HIS A 323 -34.83 -0.53 -24.58
C HIS A 323 -35.97 -0.29 -25.58
N ASN A 324 -36.13 0.94 -26.08
CA ASN A 324 -37.08 1.32 -27.13
C ASN A 324 -36.39 1.54 -28.49
N GLY A 325 -35.13 1.12 -28.63
CA GLY A 325 -34.32 1.31 -29.83
C GLY A 325 -33.28 2.41 -29.67
N LYS A 326 -32.21 2.32 -30.47
CA LYS A 326 -31.03 3.21 -30.40
C LYS A 326 -31.36 4.69 -30.60
N GLU A 327 -32.40 5.01 -31.38
CA GLU A 327 -32.82 6.39 -31.67
C GLU A 327 -33.74 6.98 -30.58
N ALA A 328 -34.21 6.15 -29.66
CA ALA A 328 -35.10 6.53 -28.55
C ALA A 328 -34.44 6.23 -27.19
N GLY A 329 -33.21 6.70 -27.01
CA GLY A 329 -32.47 6.58 -25.75
C GLY A 329 -33.16 7.36 -24.62
N GLU A 330 -33.43 6.68 -23.50
CA GLU A 330 -34.03 7.28 -22.31
C GLU A 330 -32.94 7.55 -21.28
N LYS A 331 -32.76 8.83 -20.90
CA LYS A 331 -31.81 9.24 -19.86
C LYS A 331 -32.51 9.24 -18.51
N VAL A 332 -31.96 8.47 -17.59
CA VAL A 332 -32.48 8.36 -16.23
C VAL A 332 -31.45 8.87 -15.24
N LEU A 333 -31.89 9.75 -14.34
CA LEU A 333 -31.05 10.31 -13.29
C LEU A 333 -30.73 9.22 -12.25
N LEU A 334 -29.46 9.11 -11.87
CA LEU A 334 -28.98 8.21 -10.83
C LEU A 334 -28.54 9.02 -9.61
N ASN A 335 -29.02 8.65 -8.43
CA ASN A 335 -28.52 9.21 -7.17
C ASN A 335 -27.26 8.48 -6.68
N ASN A 336 -27.12 7.19 -7.02
CA ASN A 336 -25.94 6.37 -6.76
C ASN A 336 -25.80 5.27 -7.84
N LEU A 337 -24.66 4.58 -7.89
CA LEU A 337 -24.40 3.56 -8.92
C LEU A 337 -25.22 2.27 -8.74
N ASP A 338 -25.63 1.94 -7.51
CA ASP A 338 -26.45 0.75 -7.24
C ASP A 338 -27.83 0.83 -7.88
N GLU A 339 -28.34 2.04 -8.13
CA GLU A 339 -29.60 2.25 -8.88
C GLU A 339 -29.54 1.67 -10.31
N ILE A 340 -28.36 1.45 -10.88
CA ILE A 340 -28.22 0.76 -12.18
C ILE A 340 -28.85 -0.64 -12.16
N TYR A 341 -28.83 -1.35 -11.01
CA TYR A 341 -29.47 -2.66 -10.89
C TYR A 341 -31.00 -2.61 -11.08
N GLN A 342 -31.62 -1.46 -10.83
CA GLN A 342 -33.07 -1.27 -11.03
C GLN A 342 -33.44 -1.24 -12.51
N TYR A 343 -32.48 -0.96 -13.40
CA TYR A 343 -32.68 -0.92 -14.86
C TYR A 343 -32.28 -2.23 -15.56
N ARG A 344 -32.18 -3.32 -14.81
CA ARG A 344 -31.82 -4.66 -15.29
C ARG A 344 -32.68 -5.11 -16.48
N GLU A 345 -34.01 -4.98 -16.37
CA GLU A 345 -34.94 -5.41 -17.42
C GLU A 345 -34.72 -4.62 -18.71
N GLN A 346 -34.51 -3.31 -18.61
CA GLN A 346 -34.25 -2.41 -19.72
C GLN A 346 -32.94 -2.76 -20.44
N LEU A 347 -31.88 -3.07 -19.68
CA LEU A 347 -30.60 -3.49 -20.24
C LEU A 347 -30.71 -4.83 -20.99
N HIS A 348 -31.46 -5.79 -20.45
CA HIS A 348 -31.74 -7.06 -21.14
C HIS A 348 -32.59 -6.87 -22.39
N LYS A 349 -33.64 -6.05 -22.31
CA LYS A 349 -34.49 -5.74 -23.46
C LYS A 349 -33.69 -5.06 -24.57
N THR A 350 -32.74 -4.19 -24.23
CA THR A 350 -31.83 -3.58 -25.21
C THR A 350 -30.96 -4.63 -25.91
N LEU A 351 -30.46 -5.62 -25.18
CA LEU A 351 -29.69 -6.73 -25.74
C LEU A 351 -30.51 -7.59 -26.71
N GLU A 352 -31.79 -7.83 -26.40
CA GLU A 352 -32.72 -8.57 -27.26
C GLU A 352 -32.96 -7.87 -28.62
N LEU A 353 -32.78 -6.55 -28.71
CA LEU A 353 -32.88 -5.84 -29.99
C LEU A 353 -31.73 -6.14 -30.96
N TYR A 354 -30.62 -6.72 -30.49
CA TYR A 354 -29.43 -7.01 -31.29
C TYR A 354 -29.16 -8.51 -31.50
N THR A 355 -30.00 -9.35 -30.90
CA THR A 355 -29.95 -10.80 -30.94
C THR A 355 -31.08 -11.30 -31.82
#